data_AF-M8CLN2-F1
#
_entry.id   AF-M8CLN2-F1
#
_cell.length_a   1.000
_cell.length_b   1.000
_cell.length_c   1.000
_cell.angle_alpha   90.00
_cell.angle_beta   90.00
_cell.angle_gamma   90.00
#
_symmetry.space_group_name_H-M   'P 1'
#
loop_
_entity.id
_entity.type
_entity.pdbx_description
1 polymer ?
#
loop_
_entity_poly.entity_id
_entity_poly.type
_entity_poly.pdbx_seq_one_letter_code
_entity_poly.pdbx_strand_id
1 'polypeptide(L)'
;MGELYKKCTRCGEVKPLNCFGKDKSSKDGYTRWCKECRKEYYRATAEQNKRRAREWYYANLERAKESRRRWRQANREKDLANKKAWYYANREKVLERNRQWRESNKERKKERDKKYYLVNKDRIRELQRKYREENKDKVRVYLERWKVENSEQYKEAYKTWRKEHKELVRAYQRNYKARKKQASGTHTGEDIKKLYAEQDGKCFYCGKELEGEFHVDHKVPLSRGGSNSPDNLVLACPSCNLQKNDKTIEEYFIWIEKRKESVV
;
A
#
# COMPACT_ATOMS: atom_id res chain seq x y z
N MET A 1 -14.76 17.64 -82.14
CA MET A 1 -15.38 18.21 -80.92
C MET A 1 -14.58 19.44 -80.55
N GLY A 2 -15.14 20.64 -80.74
CA GLY A 2 -14.42 21.89 -80.50
C GLY A 2 -14.18 22.10 -79.01
N GLU A 3 -12.95 22.41 -78.63
CA GLU A 3 -12.65 22.90 -77.28
C GLU A 3 -13.42 24.19 -77.04
N LEU A 4 -14.16 24.26 -75.93
CA LEU A 4 -14.85 25.49 -75.51
C LEU A 4 -13.86 26.37 -74.72
N TYR A 5 -13.87 27.66 -75.01
CA TYR A 5 -12.94 28.65 -74.46
C TYR A 5 -13.69 29.70 -73.63
N LYS A 6 -13.02 30.25 -72.61
CA LYS A 6 -13.54 31.32 -71.74
C LYS A 6 -12.45 32.34 -71.44
N LYS A 7 -12.83 33.62 -71.46
CA LYS A 7 -11.94 34.72 -71.08
C LYS A 7 -11.84 34.84 -69.56
N CYS A 8 -10.61 34.81 -69.03
CA CYS A 8 -10.35 35.06 -67.62
C CYS A 8 -10.53 36.56 -67.32
N THR A 9 -11.39 36.89 -66.36
CA THR A 9 -11.63 38.29 -65.97
C THR A 9 -10.49 38.92 -65.14
N ARG A 10 -9.45 38.14 -64.80
CA ARG A 10 -8.28 38.64 -64.05
C ARG A 10 -7.06 38.90 -64.94
N CYS A 11 -6.59 37.92 -65.71
CA CYS A 11 -5.46 38.10 -66.62
C CYS A 11 -5.87 38.54 -68.03
N GLY A 12 -7.16 38.49 -68.37
CA GLY A 12 -7.67 38.88 -69.69
C GLY A 12 -7.51 37.83 -70.78
N GLU A 13 -6.76 36.74 -70.55
CA GLU A 13 -6.50 35.70 -71.55
C GLU A 13 -7.72 34.80 -71.80
N VAL A 14 -7.90 34.39 -73.06
CA VAL A 14 -8.88 33.38 -73.48
C VAL A 14 -8.24 32.00 -73.35
N LYS A 15 -8.73 31.18 -72.40
CA LYS A 15 -8.17 29.85 -72.12
C LYS A 15 -9.24 28.76 -72.29
N PRO A 16 -8.87 27.49 -72.53
CA PRO A 16 -9.82 26.40 -72.52
C PRO A 16 -10.54 26.27 -71.17
N LEU A 17 -11.77 25.74 -71.15
CA LEU A 17 -12.57 25.63 -69.92
C LEU A 17 -11.90 24.79 -68.80
N ASN A 18 -10.99 23.87 -69.14
CA ASN A 18 -10.24 23.07 -68.16
C ASN A 18 -9.29 23.93 -67.28
N CYS A 19 -8.93 25.14 -67.72
CA CYS A 19 -8.15 26.11 -66.96
C CYS A 19 -8.99 26.82 -65.89
N PHE A 20 -10.30 26.58 -65.81
CA PHE A 20 -11.22 27.17 -64.85
C PHE A 20 -11.74 26.12 -63.86
N GLY A 21 -12.10 26.53 -62.64
CA GLY A 21 -12.76 25.65 -61.67
C GLY A 21 -14.24 25.49 -62.00
N LYS A 22 -14.86 24.39 -61.58
CA LYS A 22 -16.33 24.24 -61.66
C LYS A 22 -16.99 25.10 -60.58
N ASP A 23 -18.07 25.78 -60.96
CA ASP A 23 -18.88 26.61 -60.06
C ASP A 23 -20.36 26.40 -60.39
N LYS A 24 -21.07 25.70 -59.50
CA LYS A 24 -22.50 25.36 -59.68
C LYS A 24 -23.40 26.59 -59.67
N SER A 25 -22.92 27.72 -59.15
CA SER A 25 -23.65 28.97 -59.10
C SER A 25 -23.41 29.85 -60.32
N SER A 26 -22.44 29.52 -61.18
CA SER A 26 -22.17 30.26 -62.42
C SER A 26 -23.09 29.83 -63.56
N LYS A 27 -23.54 30.79 -64.39
CA LYS A 27 -24.42 30.55 -65.55
C LYS A 27 -23.83 29.55 -66.56
N ASP A 28 -22.51 29.57 -66.73
CA ASP A 28 -21.78 28.66 -67.62
C ASP A 28 -21.13 27.48 -66.88
N GLY A 29 -21.30 27.38 -65.57
CA GLY A 29 -20.75 26.31 -64.74
C GLY A 29 -19.27 26.43 -64.38
N TYR A 30 -18.59 27.53 -64.76
CA TYR A 30 -17.15 27.72 -64.53
C TYR A 30 -16.83 29.03 -63.80
N THR A 31 -15.76 29.02 -63.00
CA THR A 31 -15.29 30.19 -62.26
C THR A 31 -14.89 31.33 -63.20
N ARG A 32 -15.08 32.59 -62.77
CA ARG A 32 -14.71 33.77 -63.57
C ARG A 32 -13.21 34.00 -63.76
N TRP A 33 -12.37 33.42 -62.90
CA TRP A 33 -10.90 33.48 -62.96
C TRP A 33 -10.33 32.10 -63.29
N CYS A 34 -9.24 32.05 -64.06
CA CYS A 34 -8.51 30.81 -64.29
C CYS A 34 -7.86 30.29 -62.98
N LYS A 35 -7.53 29.01 -62.95
CA LYS A 35 -6.94 28.31 -61.79
C LYS A 35 -5.63 28.97 -61.32
N GLU A 36 -4.80 29.44 -62.24
CA GLU A 36 -3.54 30.14 -61.95
C GLU A 36 -3.79 31.46 -61.24
N CYS A 37 -4.60 32.33 -61.85
CA CYS A 37 -5.08 33.57 -61.24
C CYS A 37 -5.70 33.32 -59.86
N ARG A 38 -6.49 32.26 -59.69
CA ARG A 38 -7.08 31.93 -58.39
C ARG A 38 -6.03 31.49 -57.37
N LYS A 39 -5.03 30.71 -57.78
CA LYS A 39 -3.91 30.26 -56.95
C LYS A 39 -3.06 31.43 -56.47
N GLU A 40 -2.75 32.38 -57.36
CA GLU A 40 -2.04 33.60 -57.00
C GLU A 40 -2.83 34.47 -56.02
N TYR A 41 -4.15 34.60 -56.22
CA TYR A 41 -5.01 35.33 -55.27
C TYR A 41 -4.95 34.71 -53.87
N TYR A 42 -5.07 33.39 -53.77
CA TYR A 42 -5.02 32.71 -52.48
C TYR A 42 -3.63 32.77 -51.85
N ARG A 43 -2.55 32.74 -52.64
CA ARG A 43 -1.18 32.96 -52.13
C ARG A 43 -1.03 34.37 -51.57
N ALA A 44 -1.45 35.38 -52.32
CA ALA A 44 -1.38 36.78 -51.92
C ALA A 44 -2.22 37.08 -50.67
N THR A 45 -3.34 36.39 -50.48
CA THR A 45 -4.26 36.58 -49.34
C THR A 45 -4.10 35.54 -48.23
N ALA A 46 -3.11 34.65 -48.32
CA ALA A 46 -3.00 33.48 -47.44
C ALA A 46 -2.95 33.87 -45.96
N GLU A 47 -2.12 34.86 -45.62
CA GLU A 47 -1.94 35.28 -44.23
C GLU A 47 -3.17 36.00 -43.68
N GLN A 48 -3.81 36.82 -44.50
CA GLN A 48 -5.07 37.47 -44.15
C GLN A 48 -6.19 36.44 -43.92
N ASN A 49 -6.25 35.39 -44.76
CA ASN A 49 -7.21 34.30 -44.61
C ASN A 49 -6.96 33.46 -43.35
N LYS A 50 -5.69 33.16 -43.03
CA LYS A 50 -5.33 32.50 -41.75
C LYS A 50 -5.72 33.34 -40.54
N ARG A 51 -5.47 34.66 -40.59
CA ARG A 51 -5.84 35.59 -39.52
C ARG A 51 -7.36 35.59 -39.31
N ARG A 52 -8.13 35.77 -40.39
CA ARG A 52 -9.60 35.71 -40.35
C ARG A 52 -10.12 34.37 -39.83
N ALA A 53 -9.50 33.26 -40.23
CA ALA A 53 -9.89 31.93 -39.74
C ALA A 53 -9.61 31.76 -38.24
N ARG A 54 -8.48 32.28 -37.73
CA ARG A 54 -8.17 32.29 -36.29
C ARG A 54 -9.13 33.19 -35.51
N GLU A 55 -9.36 34.41 -35.98
CA GLU A 55 -10.32 35.34 -35.39
C GLU A 55 -11.72 34.72 -35.31
N TRP A 56 -12.18 34.12 -36.42
CA TRP A 56 -13.46 33.40 -36.45
C TRP A 56 -13.47 32.20 -35.49
N TYR A 57 -12.39 31.41 -35.42
CA TYR A 57 -12.29 30.27 -34.51
C TYR A 57 -12.44 30.70 -33.05
N TYR A 58 -11.68 31.72 -32.63
CA TYR A 58 -11.74 32.22 -31.25
C TYR A 58 -13.07 32.91 -30.94
N ALA A 59 -13.62 33.69 -31.88
CA ALA A 59 -14.94 34.30 -31.74
C ALA A 59 -16.07 33.26 -31.59
N ASN A 60 -15.90 32.04 -32.11
CA ASN A 60 -16.89 30.97 -32.04
C ASN A 60 -16.53 29.84 -31.07
N LEU A 61 -15.39 29.93 -30.37
CA LEU A 61 -14.87 28.83 -29.55
C LEU A 61 -15.83 28.44 -28.44
N GLU A 62 -16.35 29.43 -27.71
CA GLU A 62 -17.26 29.18 -26.58
C GLU A 62 -18.61 28.64 -27.05
N ARG A 63 -19.16 29.19 -28.14
CA ARG A 63 -20.40 28.66 -28.75
C ARG A 63 -20.22 27.21 -29.21
N ALA A 64 -19.09 26.88 -29.81
CA ALA A 64 -18.78 25.51 -30.23
C ALA A 64 -18.58 24.56 -29.05
N LYS A 65 -17.90 25.01 -27.98
CA LYS A 65 -17.75 24.25 -26.73
C LYS A 65 -19.10 24.00 -26.07
N GLU A 66 -19.94 25.02 -25.98
CA GLU A 66 -21.26 24.92 -25.38
C GLU A 66 -22.17 23.99 -26.16
N SER A 67 -22.23 24.13 -27.49
CA SER A 67 -22.96 23.19 -28.37
C SER A 67 -22.49 21.76 -28.15
N ARG A 68 -21.17 21.52 -28.03
CA ARG A 68 -20.60 20.21 -27.76
C ARG A 68 -20.98 19.68 -26.37
N ARG A 69 -21.03 20.54 -25.35
CA ARG A 69 -21.50 20.17 -24.00
C ARG A 69 -22.96 19.76 -24.04
N ARG A 70 -23.83 20.58 -24.65
CA ARG A 70 -25.26 20.29 -24.81
C ARG A 70 -25.49 18.96 -25.54
N TRP A 71 -24.78 18.73 -26.64
CA TRP A 71 -24.87 17.47 -27.39
C TRP A 71 -24.44 16.27 -26.55
N ARG A 72 -23.31 16.35 -25.82
CA ARG A 72 -22.83 15.27 -24.94
C ARG A 72 -23.78 14.99 -23.79
N GLN A 73 -24.45 16.02 -23.25
CA GLN A 73 -25.43 15.85 -22.19
C GLN A 73 -26.68 15.16 -22.71
N ALA A 74 -27.24 15.65 -23.83
CA ALA A 74 -28.40 15.04 -24.47
C ALA A 74 -28.14 13.61 -24.98
N ASN A 75 -26.89 13.28 -25.33
CA ASN A 75 -26.50 11.95 -25.81
C ASN A 75 -25.74 11.12 -24.78
N ARG A 76 -25.73 11.53 -23.50
CA ARG A 76 -24.90 10.89 -22.46
C ARG A 76 -25.19 9.40 -22.33
N GLU A 77 -26.46 9.02 -22.31
CA GLU A 77 -26.87 7.63 -22.16
C GLU A 77 -26.47 6.78 -23.37
N LYS A 78 -26.71 7.30 -24.58
CA LYS A 78 -26.30 6.66 -25.82
C LYS A 78 -24.77 6.49 -25.90
N ASP A 79 -24.01 7.51 -25.50
CA ASP A 79 -22.55 7.45 -25.43
C ASP A 79 -22.06 6.42 -24.41
N LEU A 80 -22.69 6.34 -23.24
CA LEU A 80 -22.35 5.35 -22.22
C LEU A 80 -22.69 3.93 -22.70
N ALA A 81 -23.85 3.74 -23.32
CA ALA A 81 -24.26 2.46 -23.91
C ALA A 81 -23.28 2.02 -25.00
N ASN A 82 -22.90 2.93 -25.91
CA ASN A 82 -21.91 2.67 -26.96
C ASN A 82 -20.54 2.31 -26.39
N LYS A 83 -20.05 3.06 -25.38
CA LYS A 83 -18.78 2.75 -24.70
C LYS A 83 -18.82 1.39 -24.01
N LYS A 84 -19.94 1.06 -23.35
CA LYS A 84 -20.16 -0.23 -22.71
C LYS A 84 -20.15 -1.35 -23.75
N ALA A 85 -20.94 -1.23 -24.81
CA ALA A 85 -20.99 -2.21 -25.91
C ALA A 85 -19.61 -2.42 -26.55
N TRP A 86 -18.90 -1.32 -26.86
CA TRP A 86 -17.54 -1.39 -27.38
C TRP A 86 -16.58 -2.07 -26.41
N TYR A 87 -16.63 -1.75 -25.12
CA TYR A 87 -15.77 -2.38 -24.11
C TYR A 87 -16.01 -3.89 -24.03
N TYR A 88 -17.26 -4.35 -23.99
CA TYR A 88 -17.54 -5.78 -23.95
C TYR A 88 -17.14 -6.48 -25.24
N ALA A 89 -17.41 -5.88 -26.40
CA ALA A 89 -16.97 -6.40 -27.70
C ALA A 89 -15.44 -6.46 -27.86
N ASN A 90 -14.69 -5.64 -27.09
CA ASN A 90 -13.23 -5.58 -27.14
C ASN A 90 -12.58 -5.98 -25.81
N ARG A 91 -13.30 -6.68 -24.93
CA ARG A 91 -12.89 -6.90 -23.53
C ARG A 91 -11.53 -7.58 -23.44
N GLU A 92 -11.35 -8.65 -24.20
CA GLU A 92 -10.11 -9.43 -24.20
C GLU A 92 -8.92 -8.59 -24.65
N LYS A 93 -9.05 -7.87 -25.78
CA LYS A 93 -8.00 -6.98 -26.28
C LYS A 93 -7.64 -5.88 -25.27
N VAL A 94 -8.65 -5.30 -24.60
CA VAL A 94 -8.41 -4.29 -23.56
C VAL A 94 -7.69 -4.88 -22.35
N LEU A 95 -8.12 -6.06 -21.90
CA LEU A 95 -7.49 -6.74 -20.76
C LEU A 95 -6.05 -7.15 -21.06
N GLU A 96 -5.79 -7.67 -22.26
CA GLU A 96 -4.46 -8.07 -22.71
C GLU A 96 -3.53 -6.87 -22.84
N ARG A 97 -3.96 -5.80 -23.49
CA ARG A 97 -3.21 -4.53 -23.53
C ARG A 97 -2.92 -4.01 -22.11
N ASN A 98 -3.88 -4.08 -21.20
CA ASN A 98 -3.69 -3.65 -19.81
C ASN A 98 -2.73 -4.58 -19.04
N ARG A 99 -2.70 -5.89 -19.36
CA ARG A 99 -1.70 -6.83 -18.82
C ARG A 99 -0.30 -6.45 -19.31
N GLN A 100 -0.11 -6.32 -20.63
CA GLN A 100 1.17 -5.93 -21.23
C GLN A 100 1.66 -4.57 -20.73
N TRP A 101 0.76 -3.60 -20.57
CA TRP A 101 1.10 -2.31 -19.99
C TRP A 101 1.55 -2.43 -18.53
N ARG A 102 0.83 -3.22 -17.70
CA ARG A 102 1.21 -3.46 -16.30
C ARG A 102 2.57 -4.14 -16.18
N GLU A 103 2.87 -5.06 -17.08
CA GLU A 103 4.13 -5.80 -17.11
C GLU A 103 5.30 -4.90 -17.53
N SER A 104 5.18 -4.21 -18.66
CA SER A 104 6.18 -3.25 -19.14
C SER A 104 6.38 -2.05 -18.21
N ASN A 105 5.38 -1.66 -17.41
CA ASN A 105 5.46 -0.54 -16.47
C ASN A 105 5.60 -0.98 -15.00
N LYS A 106 5.89 -2.26 -14.74
CA LYS A 106 5.98 -2.81 -13.38
C LYS A 106 7.01 -2.06 -12.53
N GLU A 107 8.21 -1.85 -13.06
CA GLU A 107 9.29 -1.17 -12.34
C GLU A 107 8.99 0.32 -12.16
N ARG A 108 8.46 0.99 -13.19
CA ARG A 108 8.01 2.38 -13.10
C ARG A 108 6.94 2.57 -12.02
N LYS A 109 5.99 1.63 -11.91
CA LYS A 109 4.96 1.64 -10.86
C LYS A 109 5.59 1.45 -9.47
N LYS A 110 6.49 0.48 -9.29
CA LYS A 110 7.20 0.28 -8.02
C LYS A 110 7.97 1.52 -7.60
N GLU A 111 8.71 2.14 -8.52
CA GLU A 111 9.48 3.34 -8.23
C GLU A 111 8.57 4.50 -7.80
N ARG A 112 7.49 4.75 -8.54
CA ARG A 112 6.49 5.77 -8.20
C ARG A 112 5.86 5.50 -6.84
N ASP A 113 5.44 4.26 -6.58
CA ASP A 113 4.80 3.88 -5.32
C ASP A 113 5.78 3.99 -4.14
N LYS A 114 7.08 3.67 -4.36
CA LYS A 114 8.15 3.90 -3.38
C LYS A 114 8.33 5.39 -3.09
N LYS A 115 8.42 6.25 -4.11
CA LYS A 115 8.52 7.71 -3.95
C LYS A 115 7.31 8.26 -3.19
N TYR A 116 6.11 7.84 -3.56
CA TYR A 116 4.89 8.22 -2.86
C TYR A 116 4.91 7.78 -1.39
N TYR A 117 5.27 6.52 -1.12
CA TYR A 117 5.35 6.00 0.25
C TYR A 117 6.36 6.76 1.10
N LEU A 118 7.56 7.04 0.57
CA LEU A 118 8.60 7.75 1.32
C LEU A 118 8.15 9.15 1.73
N VAL A 119 7.53 9.90 0.82
CA VAL A 119 7.02 11.24 1.08
C VAL A 119 5.79 11.24 2.00
N ASN A 120 4.96 10.19 1.94
CA ASN A 120 3.69 10.13 2.68
C ASN A 120 3.73 9.16 3.89
N LYS A 121 4.92 8.71 4.31
CA LYS A 121 5.08 7.63 5.30
C LYS A 121 4.35 7.91 6.59
N ASP A 122 4.50 9.11 7.13
CA ASP A 122 3.91 9.47 8.42
C ASP A 122 2.40 9.67 8.30
N ARG A 123 1.94 10.29 7.21
CA ARG A 123 0.51 10.38 6.88
C ARG A 123 -0.14 9.01 6.74
N ILE A 124 0.51 8.04 6.10
CA ILE A 124 0.00 6.68 5.94
C ILE A 124 -0.09 6.00 7.31
N ARG A 125 0.94 6.15 8.17
CA ARG A 125 0.95 5.59 9.53
C ARG A 125 -0.17 6.20 10.39
N GLU A 126 -0.37 7.50 10.30
CA GLU A 126 -1.45 8.23 10.98
C GLU A 126 -2.83 7.68 10.57
N LEU A 127 -3.08 7.58 9.26
CA LEU A 127 -4.34 7.01 8.73
C LEU A 127 -4.54 5.57 9.18
N GLN A 128 -3.49 4.75 9.16
CA GLN A 128 -3.55 3.37 9.64
C GLN A 128 -3.82 3.29 11.16
N ARG A 129 -3.31 4.24 11.94
CA ARG A 129 -3.60 4.32 13.38
C ARG A 129 -5.08 4.64 13.61
N LYS A 130 -5.59 5.70 12.98
CA LYS A 130 -7.01 6.09 13.07
C LYS A 130 -7.94 4.97 12.63
N TYR A 131 -7.65 4.34 11.49
CA TYR A 131 -8.44 3.21 11.02
C TYR A 131 -8.47 2.05 12.03
N ARG A 132 -7.32 1.70 12.63
CA ARG A 132 -7.26 0.63 13.65
C ARG A 132 -8.05 0.97 14.91
N GLU A 133 -8.05 2.24 15.31
CA GLU A 133 -8.78 2.72 16.47
C GLU A 133 -10.29 2.70 16.21
N GLU A 134 -10.73 3.32 15.12
CA GLU A 134 -12.14 3.40 14.71
C GLU A 134 -12.75 2.04 14.37
N ASN A 135 -11.93 1.08 13.91
CA ASN A 135 -12.40 -0.24 13.48
C ASN A 135 -11.94 -1.36 14.42
N LYS A 136 -11.49 -1.05 15.64
CA LYS A 136 -10.98 -2.02 16.61
C LYS A 136 -11.98 -3.16 16.87
N ASP A 137 -13.25 -2.82 17.05
CA ASP A 137 -14.31 -3.81 17.30
C ASP A 137 -14.61 -4.64 16.04
N LYS A 138 -14.63 -4.02 14.85
CA LYS A 138 -14.81 -4.76 13.59
C LYS A 138 -13.68 -5.76 13.36
N VAL A 139 -12.43 -5.36 13.64
CA VAL A 139 -11.27 -6.26 13.54
C VAL A 139 -11.38 -7.39 14.57
N ARG A 140 -11.80 -7.10 15.80
CA ARG A 140 -12.03 -8.13 16.83
C ARG A 140 -13.07 -9.15 16.38
N VAL A 141 -14.25 -8.71 15.97
CA VAL A 141 -15.35 -9.57 15.51
C VAL A 141 -14.92 -10.41 14.30
N TYR A 142 -14.22 -9.80 13.35
CA TYR A 142 -13.66 -10.50 12.20
C TYR A 142 -12.68 -11.61 12.63
N LEU A 143 -11.75 -11.30 13.53
CA LEU A 143 -10.76 -12.27 14.02
C LEU A 143 -11.39 -13.41 14.82
N GLU A 144 -12.39 -13.12 15.65
CA GLU A 144 -13.15 -14.13 16.39
C GLU A 144 -13.86 -15.08 15.42
N ARG A 145 -14.58 -14.53 14.44
CA ARG A 145 -15.23 -15.31 13.39
C ARG A 145 -14.22 -16.16 12.61
N TRP A 146 -13.11 -15.56 12.19
CA TRP A 146 -12.06 -16.25 11.45
C TRP A 146 -11.46 -17.41 12.25
N LYS A 147 -11.24 -17.24 13.57
CA LYS A 147 -10.75 -18.31 14.45
C LYS A 147 -11.72 -19.48 14.57
N VAL A 148 -13.03 -19.22 14.54
CA VAL A 148 -14.06 -20.27 14.58
C VAL A 148 -14.10 -21.00 13.24
N GLU A 149 -14.21 -20.25 12.13
CA GLU A 149 -14.28 -20.80 10.77
C GLU A 149 -13.00 -21.56 10.39
N ASN A 150 -11.85 -21.13 10.90
CA ASN A 150 -10.53 -21.73 10.63
C ASN A 150 -9.97 -22.42 11.88
N SER A 151 -10.83 -22.96 12.75
CA SER A 151 -10.46 -23.54 14.05
C SER A 151 -9.29 -24.52 13.99
N GLU A 152 -9.31 -25.47 13.05
CA GLU A 152 -8.24 -26.47 12.96
C GLU A 152 -6.90 -25.87 12.50
N GLN A 153 -6.93 -25.01 11.48
CA GLN A 153 -5.74 -24.29 11.04
C GLN A 153 -5.19 -23.38 12.14
N TYR A 154 -6.08 -22.70 12.87
CA TYR A 154 -5.71 -21.84 13.99
C TYR A 154 -5.08 -22.64 15.14
N LYS A 155 -5.65 -23.80 15.50
CA LYS A 155 -5.11 -24.67 16.56
C LYS A 155 -3.70 -25.18 16.20
N GLU A 156 -3.49 -25.64 14.97
CA GLU A 156 -2.18 -26.15 14.53
C GLU A 156 -1.13 -25.03 14.46
N ALA A 157 -1.51 -23.87 13.90
CA ALA A 157 -0.65 -22.69 13.90
C ALA A 157 -0.32 -22.23 15.34
N TYR A 158 -1.30 -22.23 16.24
CA TYR A 158 -1.09 -21.86 17.65
C TYR A 158 -0.19 -22.85 18.38
N LYS A 159 -0.31 -24.16 18.11
CA LYS A 159 0.58 -25.20 18.66
C LYS A 159 2.02 -24.97 18.22
N THR A 160 2.24 -24.66 16.94
CA THR A 160 3.56 -24.35 16.38
C THR A 160 4.11 -23.06 16.99
N TRP A 161 3.31 -21.99 17.01
CA TRP A 161 3.69 -20.72 17.62
C TRP A 161 4.08 -20.87 19.10
N ARG A 162 3.31 -21.64 19.87
CA ARG A 162 3.59 -21.93 21.28
C ARG A 162 4.92 -22.67 21.48
N LYS A 163 5.30 -23.55 20.53
CA LYS A 163 6.58 -24.28 20.56
C LYS A 163 7.76 -23.37 20.22
N GLU A 164 7.58 -22.40 19.33
CA GLU A 164 8.60 -21.41 18.97
C GLU A 164 8.75 -20.31 20.02
N HIS A 165 7.65 -19.95 20.69
CA HIS A 165 7.59 -18.84 21.65
C HIS A 165 7.52 -19.34 23.10
N LYS A 166 8.23 -20.42 23.43
CA LYS A 166 8.20 -21.08 24.75
C LYS A 166 8.44 -20.12 25.92
N GLU A 167 9.44 -19.24 25.83
CA GLU A 167 9.74 -18.31 26.92
C GLU A 167 8.68 -17.22 27.12
N LEU A 168 8.07 -16.74 26.02
CA LEU A 168 6.94 -15.81 26.11
C LEU A 168 5.77 -16.48 26.85
N VAL A 169 5.47 -17.73 26.51
CA VAL A 169 4.41 -18.51 27.15
C VAL A 169 4.74 -18.79 28.63
N ARG A 170 5.99 -19.15 28.95
CA ARG A 170 6.46 -19.36 30.33
C ARG A 170 6.36 -18.08 31.17
N ALA A 171 6.77 -16.93 30.64
CA ALA A 171 6.64 -15.64 31.31
C ALA A 171 5.17 -15.28 31.57
N TYR A 172 4.29 -15.49 30.58
CA TYR A 172 2.84 -15.31 30.77
C TYR A 172 2.29 -16.19 31.91
N GLN A 173 2.67 -17.47 31.93
CA GLN A 173 2.26 -18.40 32.99
C GLN A 173 2.78 -18.00 34.37
N ARG A 174 4.03 -17.51 34.45
CA ARG A 174 4.61 -16.99 35.71
C ARG A 174 3.85 -15.75 36.20
N ASN A 175 3.59 -14.78 35.32
CA ASN A 175 2.78 -13.60 35.64
C ASN A 175 1.37 -13.99 36.12
N TYR A 176 0.74 -14.98 35.48
CA TYR A 176 -0.56 -15.49 35.91
C TYR A 176 -0.51 -16.08 37.33
N LYS A 177 0.49 -16.92 37.64
CA LYS A 177 0.69 -17.50 38.97
C LYS A 177 0.94 -16.43 40.03
N ALA A 178 1.76 -15.42 39.73
CA ALA A 178 2.04 -14.29 40.61
C ALA A 178 0.79 -13.49 40.94
N ARG A 179 -0.03 -13.15 39.92
CA ARG A 179 -1.31 -12.46 40.12
C ARG A 179 -2.27 -13.27 40.98
N LYS A 180 -2.35 -14.59 40.79
CA LYS A 180 -3.19 -15.47 41.62
C LYS A 180 -2.77 -15.44 43.10
N LYS A 181 -1.49 -15.20 43.38
CA LYS A 181 -0.94 -15.01 44.74
C LYS A 181 -0.95 -13.55 45.20
N GLN A 182 -1.58 -12.65 44.44
CA GLN A 182 -1.63 -11.20 44.72
C GLN A 182 -0.24 -10.54 44.85
N ALA A 183 0.80 -11.15 44.26
CA ALA A 183 2.13 -10.55 44.22
C ALA A 183 2.15 -9.37 43.24
N SER A 184 2.85 -8.31 43.63
CA SER A 184 3.08 -7.14 42.77
C SER A 184 4.09 -7.47 41.67
N GLY A 185 4.08 -6.68 40.58
CA GLY A 185 5.09 -6.80 39.53
C GLY A 185 4.83 -7.89 38.47
N THR A 186 5.46 -7.70 37.31
CA THR A 186 5.43 -8.63 36.18
C THR A 186 6.75 -8.58 35.43
N HIS A 187 7.07 -9.63 34.69
CA HIS A 187 8.22 -9.66 33.79
C HIS A 187 7.83 -10.21 32.42
N THR A 188 8.67 -9.96 31.44
CA THR A 188 8.56 -10.41 30.05
C THR A 188 9.58 -11.50 29.76
N GLY A 189 9.49 -12.15 28.59
CA GLY A 189 10.55 -13.04 28.13
C GLY A 189 11.87 -12.31 27.85
N GLU A 190 11.82 -11.02 27.53
CA GLU A 190 13.01 -10.20 27.29
C GLU A 190 13.77 -9.90 28.59
N ASP A 191 13.05 -9.66 29.68
CA ASP A 191 13.66 -9.48 31.01
C ASP A 191 14.46 -10.73 31.42
N ILE A 192 14.00 -11.92 31.06
CA ILE A 192 14.70 -13.18 31.34
C ILE A 192 15.96 -13.34 30.49
N LYS A 193 15.93 -12.91 29.22
CA LYS A 193 17.14 -12.88 28.39
C LYS A 193 18.17 -11.89 28.94
N LYS A 194 17.70 -10.71 29.39
CA LYS A 194 18.56 -9.71 30.03
C LYS A 194 19.20 -10.28 31.29
N LEU A 195 18.42 -10.93 32.15
CA LEU A 195 18.91 -11.60 33.35
C LEU A 195 19.90 -12.74 33.05
N TYR A 196 19.68 -13.50 31.96
CA TYR A 196 20.64 -14.51 31.51
C TYR A 196 21.98 -13.89 31.13
N ALA A 197 21.97 -12.78 30.39
CA ALA A 197 23.17 -12.04 30.04
C ALA A 197 23.86 -11.43 31.27
N GLU A 198 23.09 -10.85 32.21
CA GLU A 198 23.61 -10.25 33.44
C GLU A 198 24.24 -11.27 34.40
N GLN A 199 23.78 -12.53 34.36
CA GLN A 199 24.34 -13.63 35.15
C GLN A 199 25.43 -14.42 34.40
N ASP A 200 25.93 -13.93 33.26
CA ASP A 200 26.90 -14.63 32.41
C ASP A 200 26.48 -16.08 32.05
N GLY A 201 25.18 -16.32 31.90
CA GLY A 201 24.63 -17.65 31.66
C GLY A 201 24.85 -18.64 32.81
N LYS A 202 25.12 -18.18 34.03
CA LYS A 202 25.41 -19.00 35.21
C LYS A 202 24.28 -18.98 36.22
N CYS A 203 24.20 -20.06 36.99
CA CYS A 203 23.30 -20.17 38.13
C CYS A 203 23.69 -19.13 39.19
N PHE A 204 22.72 -18.31 39.61
CA PHE A 204 22.91 -17.27 40.61
C PHE A 204 23.46 -17.81 41.94
N TYR A 205 23.09 -19.04 42.30
CA TYR A 205 23.41 -19.63 43.59
C TYR A 205 24.75 -20.37 43.62
N CYS A 206 25.01 -21.23 42.63
CA CYS A 206 26.20 -22.09 42.63
C CYS A 206 27.26 -21.69 41.60
N GLY A 207 27.00 -20.69 40.76
CA GLY A 207 27.94 -20.20 39.75
C GLY A 207 28.20 -21.15 38.58
N LYS A 208 27.60 -22.35 38.55
CA LYS A 208 27.72 -23.31 37.44
C LYS A 208 26.98 -22.80 36.20
N GLU A 209 27.50 -23.12 35.03
CA GLU A 209 26.88 -22.77 33.75
C GLU A 209 25.47 -23.37 33.62
N LEU A 210 24.55 -22.59 33.07
CA LEU A 210 23.18 -23.00 32.76
C LEU A 210 23.15 -23.60 31.35
N GLU A 211 23.70 -24.82 31.22
CA GLU A 211 23.64 -25.61 30.00
C GLU A 211 22.25 -26.26 29.86
N GLY A 212 21.33 -25.59 29.17
CA GLY A 212 19.99 -26.13 28.87
C GLY A 212 18.87 -25.57 29.76
N GLU A 213 18.17 -26.44 30.50
CA GLU A 213 17.01 -26.03 31.31
C GLU A 213 17.43 -25.34 32.60
N PHE A 214 17.04 -24.07 32.75
CA PHE A 214 17.17 -23.28 33.98
C PHE A 214 15.80 -22.88 34.51
N HIS A 215 15.74 -22.60 35.80
CA HIS A 215 14.55 -22.11 36.48
C HIS A 215 14.69 -20.61 36.73
N VAL A 216 13.56 -19.90 36.61
CA VAL A 216 13.45 -18.51 37.05
C VAL A 216 12.91 -18.56 38.47
N ASP A 217 13.76 -18.21 39.42
CA ASP A 217 13.48 -18.26 40.85
C ASP A 217 13.24 -16.86 41.41
N HIS A 218 12.45 -16.77 42.47
CA HIS A 218 12.17 -15.52 43.18
C HIS A 218 13.10 -15.37 44.38
N LYS A 219 13.88 -14.29 44.41
CA LYS A 219 14.79 -13.93 45.50
C LYS A 219 14.08 -13.97 46.85
N VAL A 220 12.97 -13.25 46.97
CA VAL A 220 11.96 -13.44 48.01
C VAL A 220 10.81 -14.26 47.41
N PRO A 221 10.50 -15.47 47.92
CA PRO A 221 9.41 -16.28 47.37
C PRO A 221 8.06 -15.59 47.39
N LEU A 222 7.22 -15.88 46.39
CA LEU A 222 5.85 -15.32 46.32
C LEU A 222 4.99 -15.68 47.55
N SER A 223 5.22 -16.85 48.17
CA SER A 223 4.54 -17.25 49.42
C SER A 223 4.92 -16.38 50.62
N ARG A 224 6.01 -15.62 50.53
CA ARG A 224 6.53 -14.74 51.58
C ARG A 224 6.45 -13.27 51.19
N GLY A 225 5.53 -12.92 50.29
CA GLY A 225 5.27 -11.53 49.89
C GLY A 225 6.24 -10.97 48.84
N GLY A 226 7.09 -11.79 48.24
CA GLY A 226 7.97 -11.33 47.16
C GLY A 226 7.22 -10.93 45.90
N SER A 227 7.78 -9.97 45.15
CA SER A 227 7.21 -9.50 43.89
C SER A 227 7.56 -10.43 42.72
N ASN A 228 6.92 -10.25 41.58
CA ASN A 228 7.25 -10.93 40.33
C ASN A 228 7.90 -9.97 39.31
N SER A 229 8.42 -8.85 39.79
CA SER A 229 9.25 -7.91 39.03
C SER A 229 10.63 -8.50 38.74
N PRO A 230 11.30 -8.11 37.63
CA PRO A 230 12.64 -8.58 37.29
C PRO A 230 13.67 -8.48 38.42
N ASP A 231 13.60 -7.43 39.26
CA ASP A 231 14.53 -7.21 40.37
C ASP A 231 14.48 -8.32 41.45
N ASN A 232 13.33 -8.99 41.59
CA ASN A 232 13.14 -10.11 42.52
C ASN A 232 13.37 -11.47 41.83
N LEU A 233 13.90 -11.50 40.61
CA LEU A 233 14.16 -12.75 39.88
C LEU A 233 15.65 -13.04 39.76
N VAL A 234 15.98 -14.33 39.74
CA VAL A 234 17.30 -14.86 39.41
C VAL A 234 17.16 -16.12 38.56
N LEU A 235 18.16 -16.45 37.76
CA LEU A 235 18.23 -17.74 37.08
C LEU A 235 19.00 -18.74 37.95
N ALA A 236 18.40 -19.89 38.17
CA ALA A 236 18.95 -20.95 39.00
C ALA A 236 18.93 -22.29 38.26
N CYS A 237 19.92 -23.14 38.52
CA CYS A 237 19.85 -24.53 38.08
C CYS A 237 18.73 -25.26 38.86
N PRO A 238 18.18 -26.36 38.32
CA PRO A 238 17.08 -27.09 38.96
C PRO A 238 17.39 -27.53 40.39
N SER A 239 18.63 -27.97 40.67
CA SER A 239 19.04 -28.43 42.00
C SER A 239 19.03 -27.30 43.04
N CYS A 240 19.64 -26.15 42.75
CA CYS A 240 19.64 -25.01 43.68
C CYS A 240 18.23 -24.47 43.91
N ASN A 241 17.41 -24.36 42.87
CA ASN A 241 16.03 -23.91 42.99
C ASN A 241 15.20 -24.83 43.91
N LEU A 242 15.34 -26.16 43.75
CA LEU A 242 14.65 -27.14 44.61
C LEU A 242 15.14 -27.09 46.06
N GLN A 243 16.44 -26.88 46.29
CA GLN A 243 16.99 -26.76 47.65
C GLN A 243 16.54 -25.47 48.33
N LYS A 244 16.51 -24.34 47.61
CA LYS A 244 16.03 -23.08 48.14
C LYS A 244 14.56 -23.18 48.54
N ASN A 245 13.72 -23.73 47.67
CA ASN A 245 12.29 -23.88 47.92
C ASN A 245 11.66 -22.51 48.31
N ASP A 246 11.17 -22.38 49.54
CA ASP A 246 10.48 -21.21 50.08
C ASP A 246 11.38 -20.33 50.97
N LYS A 247 12.69 -20.56 50.96
CA LYS A 247 13.69 -19.68 51.60
C LYS A 247 13.86 -18.39 50.80
N THR A 248 14.13 -17.30 51.49
CA THR A 248 14.71 -16.11 50.85
C THR A 248 16.15 -16.38 50.41
N ILE A 249 16.75 -15.48 49.64
CA ILE A 249 18.17 -15.64 49.24
C ILE A 249 19.06 -15.74 50.49
N GLU A 250 18.84 -14.86 51.47
CA GLU A 250 19.64 -14.76 52.68
C GLU A 250 19.56 -16.06 53.48
N GLU A 251 18.33 -16.57 53.68
CA GLU A 251 18.10 -17.85 54.36
C GLU A 251 18.74 -19.03 53.61
N TYR A 252 18.74 -19.00 52.27
CA TYR A 252 19.35 -20.05 51.47
C TYR A 252 20.88 -20.05 51.57
N PHE A 253 21.53 -18.88 51.54
CA PHE A 253 22.99 -18.81 51.69
C PHE A 253 23.43 -19.24 53.09
N ILE A 254 22.74 -18.79 54.15
CA ILE A 254 22.99 -19.25 55.53
C ILE A 254 22.83 -20.77 55.62
N TRP A 255 21.81 -21.34 54.98
CA TRP A 255 21.59 -22.78 54.97
C TRP A 255 22.70 -23.55 54.25
N ILE A 256 23.19 -23.04 53.11
CA ILE A 256 24.31 -23.66 52.38
C ILE A 256 25.61 -23.58 53.19
N GLU A 257 25.90 -22.46 53.84
CA GLU A 257 27.12 -22.29 54.66
C GLU A 257 27.17 -23.29 55.81
N LYS A 258 26.09 -23.37 56.60
CA LYS A 258 25.97 -24.37 57.69
C LYS A 258 26.15 -25.80 57.19
N ARG A 259 25.62 -26.09 55.99
CA ARG A 259 25.71 -27.42 55.40
C ARG A 259 27.12 -27.74 54.91
N LYS A 260 27.89 -26.75 54.46
CA LYS A 260 29.31 -26.92 54.13
C LYS A 260 30.14 -27.19 55.37
N GLU A 261 29.91 -26.46 56.46
CA GLU A 261 30.59 -26.65 57.75
C GLU A 261 30.31 -28.02 58.37
N SER A 262 29.12 -28.59 58.13
CA SER A 262 28.73 -29.91 58.66
C SER A 262 29.30 -31.09 57.87
N VAL A 263 29.98 -30.85 56.75
CA VAL A 263 30.52 -31.88 55.84
C VAL A 263 32.06 -31.90 55.84
N VAL A 264 32.70 -30.92 56.50
CA VAL A 264 34.14 -30.85 56.77
C VAL A 264 34.42 -31.48 58.13
#